data_AF-A0A372ZYJ6-F1
#
_entry.id   AF-A0A372ZYJ6-F1
#
_cell.length_a   1.000
_cell.length_b   1.000
_cell.length_c   1.000
_cell.angle_alpha   90.00
_cell.angle_beta   90.00
_cell.angle_gamma   90.00
#
_symmetry.space_group_name_H-M   'P 1'
#
loop_
_entity.id
_entity.type
_entity.pdbx_description
1 polymer ?
#
loop_
_entity_poly.entity_id
_entity_poly.type
_entity_poly.pdbx_seq_one_letter_code
_entity_poly.pdbx_strand_id
1 'polypeptide(L)'
;MASVAGRTGWVRERDLLPEFFWAADAASLRGQRRSVLLSAWELVLLVVAAATGSADGEPWAWPAAAAYLGAIALAVVISRQNPQGLWYEGRAAAESVKTLAWKYAVRADAYQPPPRPLPDAEGLYRFQLARVLGAFRETPVGVPDAGVEITPAMRDLRGQPLAVRREVYLAERIRLQHDWYRAKARYCARAGHWAGVLGVLLPALGLVLAVLRALGAFGYDALGTVSAVAASVAAWAQLRQYRPLAAAYALAAEELAQVQRQLAQLDLESMEAEEVWARLARDAEDAISREHTTWQARREVRTTTDREHATDPEH
;
A
#
# COMPACT_ATOMS: atom_id res chain seq x y z
N MET A 1 -38.57 -18.35 -28.35
CA MET A 1 -38.57 -19.28 -27.20
C MET A 1 -37.31 -20.14 -27.38
N ALA A 2 -36.24 -20.03 -26.62
CA ALA A 2 -36.12 -19.88 -25.17
C ALA A 2 -35.22 -18.71 -24.76
N SER A 3 -35.59 -18.05 -23.67
CA SER A 3 -34.77 -17.09 -22.95
C SER A 3 -33.56 -17.81 -22.36
N VAL A 4 -32.35 -17.34 -22.67
CA VAL A 4 -31.16 -17.63 -21.85
C VAL A 4 -31.15 -16.62 -20.72
N ALA A 5 -32.13 -16.77 -19.82
CA ALA A 5 -32.05 -16.21 -18.48
C ALA A 5 -31.32 -17.24 -17.61
N GLY A 6 -30.28 -16.82 -16.88
CA GLY A 6 -29.72 -17.62 -15.80
C GLY A 6 -28.31 -18.16 -16.01
N ARG A 7 -27.34 -17.28 -16.26
CA ARG A 7 -26.03 -17.40 -15.62
C ARG A 7 -25.65 -16.05 -15.01
N THR A 8 -26.46 -15.57 -14.06
CA THR A 8 -26.06 -14.49 -13.15
C THR A 8 -25.14 -15.06 -12.07
N GLY A 9 -23.99 -15.58 -12.49
CA GLY A 9 -22.85 -15.62 -11.58
C GLY A 9 -22.51 -14.16 -11.27
N TRP A 10 -22.66 -13.76 -10.00
CA TRP A 10 -22.25 -12.41 -9.57
C TRP A 10 -20.80 -12.20 -10.01
N VAL A 11 -20.57 -11.26 -10.93
CA VAL A 11 -19.23 -10.88 -11.40
C VAL A 11 -18.43 -10.43 -10.18
N ARG A 12 -17.30 -11.09 -9.90
CA ARG A 12 -16.43 -10.71 -8.78
C ARG A 12 -15.31 -9.83 -9.27
N GLU A 13 -14.75 -9.01 -8.37
CA GLU A 13 -13.61 -8.15 -8.72
C GLU A 13 -12.49 -8.94 -9.39
N ARG A 14 -12.12 -10.10 -8.83
CA ARG A 14 -11.03 -10.96 -9.35
C ARG A 14 -11.18 -11.33 -10.83
N ASP A 15 -12.43 -11.48 -11.31
CA ASP A 15 -12.72 -11.92 -12.68
C ASP A 15 -12.53 -10.77 -13.68
N LEU A 16 -12.59 -9.52 -13.19
CA LEU A 16 -12.35 -8.32 -13.97
C LEU A 16 -10.85 -8.05 -14.19
N LEU A 17 -9.97 -8.59 -13.36
CA LEU A 17 -8.56 -8.18 -13.32
C LEU A 17 -7.73 -8.93 -14.38
N PRO A 18 -7.06 -8.20 -15.30
CA PRO A 18 -6.23 -8.81 -16.36
C PRO A 18 -4.93 -9.40 -15.78
N GLU A 19 -4.23 -10.22 -16.54
CA GLU A 19 -3.00 -10.90 -16.09
C GLU A 19 -1.91 -9.94 -15.58
N PHE A 20 -1.78 -8.77 -16.20
CA PHE A 20 -0.84 -7.74 -15.75
C PHE A 20 -1.09 -7.31 -14.29
N PHE A 21 -2.36 -7.20 -13.87
CA PHE A 21 -2.69 -6.88 -12.48
C PHE A 21 -2.05 -7.89 -11.53
N TRP A 22 -2.21 -9.19 -11.84
CA TRP A 22 -1.70 -10.28 -11.00
C TRP A 22 -0.16 -10.32 -10.98
N ALA A 23 0.48 -10.05 -12.12
CA ALA A 23 1.93 -9.94 -12.19
C ALA A 23 2.46 -8.78 -11.31
N ALA A 24 1.84 -7.61 -11.43
CA ALA A 24 2.19 -6.41 -10.66
C ALA A 24 1.92 -6.58 -9.16
N ASP A 25 0.77 -7.16 -8.78
CA ASP A 25 0.42 -7.44 -7.39
C ASP A 25 1.38 -8.47 -6.77
N ALA A 26 1.71 -9.54 -7.50
CA ALA A 26 2.67 -10.54 -7.05
C ALA A 26 4.08 -9.94 -6.87
N ALA A 27 4.52 -9.06 -7.79
CA ALA A 27 5.77 -8.32 -7.65
C ALA A 27 5.77 -7.42 -6.40
N SER A 28 4.67 -6.69 -6.19
CA SER A 28 4.46 -5.85 -5.02
C SER A 28 4.56 -6.63 -3.71
N LEU A 29 3.88 -7.78 -3.63
CA LEU A 29 3.90 -8.65 -2.45
C LEU A 29 5.29 -9.25 -2.19
N ARG A 30 6.05 -9.61 -3.23
CA ARG A 30 7.44 -10.07 -3.09
C ARG A 30 8.32 -8.95 -2.54
N GLY A 31 8.23 -7.75 -3.10
CA GLY A 31 8.94 -6.57 -2.61
C GLY A 31 8.62 -6.28 -1.14
N GLN A 32 7.33 -6.26 -0.79
CA GLN A 32 6.86 -6.02 0.58
C GLN A 32 7.44 -7.03 1.56
N ARG A 33 7.28 -8.33 1.29
CA ARG A 33 7.77 -9.40 2.16
C ARG A 33 9.28 -9.28 2.36
N ARG A 34 10.02 -9.01 1.28
CA ARG A 34 11.48 -8.88 1.33
C ARG A 34 11.91 -7.65 2.13
N SER A 35 11.30 -6.48 1.92
CA SER A 35 11.57 -5.27 2.70
C SER A 35 11.31 -5.49 4.19
N VAL A 36 10.14 -6.04 4.54
CA VAL A 36 9.76 -6.26 5.93
C VAL A 36 10.68 -7.28 6.60
N LEU A 37 11.03 -8.37 5.91
CA LEU A 37 11.89 -9.42 6.46
C LEU A 37 13.33 -8.93 6.66
N LEU A 38 13.92 -8.26 5.66
CA LEU A 38 15.30 -7.78 5.77
C LEU A 38 15.43 -6.72 6.87
N SER A 39 14.51 -5.75 6.93
CA SER A 39 14.51 -4.75 8.00
C SER A 39 14.23 -5.37 9.37
N ALA A 40 13.38 -6.39 9.47
CA ALA A 40 13.18 -7.10 10.74
C ALA A 40 14.48 -7.76 11.23
N TRP A 41 15.20 -8.46 10.35
CA TRP A 41 16.46 -9.09 10.71
C TRP A 41 17.56 -8.09 11.01
N GLU A 42 17.66 -6.99 10.27
CA GLU A 42 18.59 -5.90 10.55
C GLU A 42 18.38 -5.36 11.97
N LEU A 43 17.13 -5.05 12.33
CA LEU A 43 16.78 -4.56 13.67
C LEU A 43 17.06 -5.59 14.78
N VAL A 44 16.80 -6.87 14.51
CA VAL A 44 17.12 -7.96 15.46
C VAL A 44 18.63 -8.07 15.65
N LEU A 45 19.42 -8.02 14.57
CA LEU A 45 20.88 -8.08 14.67
C LEU A 45 21.46 -6.89 15.43
N LEU A 46 20.91 -5.69 15.26
CA LEU A 46 21.31 -4.51 16.04
C LEU A 46 21.01 -4.68 17.54
N VAL A 47 19.86 -5.26 17.89
CA VAL A 47 19.51 -5.57 19.28
C VAL A 47 20.44 -6.65 19.84
N VAL A 48 20.73 -7.70 19.08
CA VAL A 48 21.68 -8.76 19.49
C VAL A 48 23.06 -8.17 19.71
N ALA A 49 23.55 -7.34 18.79
CA ALA A 49 24.84 -6.68 18.90
C ALA A 49 24.93 -5.82 20.18
N ALA A 50 23.89 -5.05 20.48
CA ALA A 50 23.81 -4.27 21.72
C ALA A 50 23.75 -5.19 22.96
N ALA A 51 22.94 -6.25 22.93
CA ALA A 51 22.79 -7.19 24.04
C ALA A 51 24.10 -7.88 24.42
N THR A 52 24.85 -8.36 23.43
CA THR A 52 26.15 -9.00 23.65
C THR A 52 27.24 -7.97 23.94
N GLY A 53 27.23 -6.81 23.29
CA GLY A 53 28.21 -5.74 23.53
C GLY A 53 28.10 -5.11 24.93
N SER A 54 26.91 -5.15 25.53
CA SER A 54 26.65 -4.71 26.91
C SER A 54 27.11 -5.70 28.00
N ALA A 55 27.56 -6.91 27.61
CA ALA A 55 28.09 -7.89 28.54
C ALA A 55 29.61 -7.72 28.72
N ASP A 56 30.09 -7.90 29.94
CA ASP A 56 31.51 -7.74 30.27
C ASP A 56 32.35 -8.94 29.76
N GLY A 57 33.51 -8.65 29.17
CA GLY A 57 34.54 -9.63 28.80
C GLY A 57 34.70 -9.90 27.30
N GLU A 58 35.92 -10.29 26.90
CA GLU A 58 36.31 -10.62 25.53
C GLU A 58 35.38 -11.60 24.78
N PRO A 59 34.84 -12.69 25.38
CA PRO A 59 34.04 -13.65 24.62
C PRO A 59 32.73 -13.06 24.05
N TRP A 60 32.23 -11.95 24.61
CA TRP A 60 31.01 -11.28 24.13
C TRP A 60 31.27 -10.24 23.02
N ALA A 61 32.52 -9.80 22.87
CA ALA A 61 32.90 -8.83 21.83
C ALA A 61 32.79 -9.44 20.41
N TRP A 62 33.20 -10.69 20.24
CA TRP A 62 33.10 -11.40 18.95
C TRP A 62 31.68 -11.57 18.42
N PRO A 63 30.70 -12.10 19.20
CA PRO A 63 29.31 -12.17 18.73
C PRO A 63 28.70 -10.79 18.50
N ALA A 64 29.07 -9.77 19.30
CA ALA A 64 28.62 -8.39 19.08
C ALA A 64 29.10 -7.85 17.72
N ALA A 65 30.40 -8.01 17.43
CA ALA A 65 31.00 -7.59 16.16
C ALA A 65 30.39 -8.34 14.97
N ALA A 66 30.18 -9.66 15.09
CA ALA A 66 29.57 -10.47 14.04
C ALA A 66 28.10 -10.06 13.78
N ALA A 67 27.31 -9.82 14.82
CA ALA A 67 25.93 -9.36 14.69
C ALA A 67 25.86 -7.97 14.03
N TYR A 68 26.72 -7.04 14.45
CA TYR A 68 26.78 -5.69 13.88
C TYR A 68 27.22 -5.70 12.40
N LEU A 69 28.23 -6.52 12.05
CA LEU A 69 28.64 -6.72 10.66
C LEU A 69 27.49 -7.30 9.82
N GLY A 70 26.72 -8.25 10.38
CA GLY A 70 25.52 -8.78 9.74
C GLY A 70 24.46 -7.71 9.49
N ALA A 71 24.23 -6.81 10.45
CA ALA A 71 23.31 -5.68 10.28
C ALA A 71 23.76 -4.75 9.14
N ILE A 72 25.06 -4.41 9.08
CA ILE A 72 25.63 -3.62 7.98
C ILE A 72 25.44 -4.33 6.63
N ALA A 73 25.71 -5.64 6.57
CA ALA A 73 25.54 -6.41 5.35
C ALA A 73 24.07 -6.39 4.89
N LEU A 74 23.11 -6.52 5.80
CA LEU A 74 21.69 -6.38 5.48
C LEU A 74 21.32 -4.97 5.03
N ALA A 75 21.84 -3.92 5.67
CA ALA A 75 21.62 -2.54 5.26
C ALA A 75 22.11 -2.30 3.81
N VAL A 76 23.30 -2.82 3.47
CA VAL A 76 23.84 -2.78 2.10
C VAL A 76 22.94 -3.55 1.12
N VAL A 77 22.45 -4.73 1.51
CA VAL A 77 21.52 -5.52 0.68
C VAL A 77 20.20 -4.77 0.46
N ILE A 78 19.62 -4.17 1.49
CA ILE A 78 18.39 -3.38 1.40
C ILE A 78 18.59 -2.19 0.45
N SER A 79 19.70 -1.48 0.61
CA SER A 79 20.05 -0.33 -0.23
C SER A 79 20.24 -0.71 -1.70
N ARG A 80 21.00 -1.78 -1.98
CA ARG A 80 21.28 -2.22 -3.35
C ARG A 80 20.10 -2.87 -4.06
N GLN A 81 19.34 -3.71 -3.36
CA GLN A 81 18.21 -4.43 -3.98
C GLN A 81 16.96 -3.54 -4.10
N ASN A 82 16.87 -2.46 -3.32
CA ASN A 82 15.71 -1.58 -3.22
C ASN A 82 14.35 -2.33 -3.29
N PRO A 83 14.12 -3.35 -2.43
CA PRO A 83 12.88 -4.14 -2.47
C PRO A 83 11.64 -3.28 -2.17
N GLN A 84 11.84 -2.12 -1.54
CA GLN A 84 10.79 -1.14 -1.31
C GLN A 84 10.29 -0.53 -2.63
N GLY A 85 11.18 -0.18 -3.57
CA GLY A 85 10.79 0.29 -4.90
C GLY A 85 9.84 -0.69 -5.59
N LEU A 86 10.22 -1.96 -5.64
CA LEU A 86 9.39 -3.04 -6.19
C LEU A 86 8.03 -3.17 -5.49
N TRP A 87 7.99 -3.03 -4.17
CA TRP A 87 6.73 -3.01 -3.41
C TRP A 87 5.81 -1.88 -3.89
N TYR A 88 6.30 -0.64 -3.88
CA TYR A 88 5.46 0.54 -4.14
C TYR A 88 5.06 0.68 -5.61
N GLU A 89 6.00 0.49 -6.53
CA GLU A 89 5.74 0.57 -7.97
C GLU A 89 4.80 -0.54 -8.42
N GLY A 90 5.01 -1.77 -7.94
CA GLY A 90 4.10 -2.89 -8.22
C GLY A 90 2.68 -2.62 -7.70
N ARG A 91 2.56 -2.04 -6.49
CA ARG A 91 1.25 -1.66 -5.94
C ARG A 91 0.58 -0.59 -6.78
N ALA A 92 1.30 0.45 -7.18
CA ALA A 92 0.75 1.53 -7.98
C ALA A 92 0.32 1.05 -9.38
N ALA A 93 1.12 0.18 -10.00
CA ALA A 93 0.77 -0.45 -11.27
C ALA A 93 -0.51 -1.31 -11.15
N ALA A 94 -0.57 -2.17 -10.13
CA ALA A 94 -1.74 -3.02 -9.87
C ALA A 94 -3.00 -2.17 -9.62
N GLU A 95 -2.94 -1.17 -8.74
CA GLU A 95 -4.10 -0.32 -8.45
C GLU A 95 -4.52 0.55 -9.64
N SER A 96 -3.57 0.99 -10.48
CA SER A 96 -3.87 1.71 -11.72
C SER A 96 -4.64 0.84 -12.72
N VAL A 97 -4.20 -0.40 -12.91
CA VAL A 97 -4.88 -1.36 -13.80
C VAL A 97 -6.25 -1.74 -13.25
N LYS A 98 -6.36 -1.99 -11.95
CA LYS A 98 -7.66 -2.25 -11.29
C LYS A 98 -8.63 -1.09 -11.49
N THR A 99 -8.16 0.15 -11.30
CA THR A 99 -8.96 1.37 -11.53
C THR A 99 -9.45 1.45 -12.98
N LEU A 100 -8.58 1.22 -13.95
CA LEU A 100 -8.96 1.23 -15.37
C LEU A 100 -9.96 0.12 -15.70
N ALA A 101 -9.76 -1.08 -15.16
CA ALA A 101 -10.65 -2.22 -15.36
C ALA A 101 -12.07 -1.92 -14.87
N TRP A 102 -12.18 -1.34 -13.66
CA TRP A 102 -13.47 -0.91 -13.10
C TRP A 102 -14.10 0.21 -13.94
N LYS A 103 -13.35 1.27 -14.27
CA LYS A 103 -13.87 2.38 -15.09
C LYS A 103 -14.43 1.89 -16.42
N TYR A 104 -13.73 0.98 -17.09
CA TYR A 104 -14.24 0.33 -18.30
C TYR A 104 -15.48 -0.52 -18.02
N ALA A 105 -15.42 -1.43 -17.04
CA ALA A 105 -16.48 -2.40 -16.80
C ALA A 105 -17.81 -1.73 -16.41
N VAL A 106 -17.77 -0.60 -15.70
CA VAL A 106 -18.98 0.10 -15.25
C VAL A 106 -19.40 1.29 -16.12
N ARG A 107 -18.74 1.51 -17.26
CA ARG A 107 -18.94 2.67 -18.16
C ARG A 107 -18.64 4.04 -17.53
N ALA A 108 -17.64 4.10 -16.65
CA ALA A 108 -17.12 5.34 -16.07
C ALA A 108 -15.89 5.89 -16.84
N ASP A 109 -15.63 5.38 -18.04
CA ASP A 109 -14.51 5.72 -18.93
C ASP A 109 -14.68 7.03 -19.72
N ALA A 110 -15.91 7.54 -19.88
CA ALA A 110 -16.21 8.66 -20.79
C ALA A 110 -16.04 10.06 -20.18
N TYR A 111 -14.97 10.80 -20.54
CA TYR A 111 -14.87 12.25 -20.26
C TYR A 111 -15.97 13.09 -20.95
N GLN A 112 -16.71 12.50 -21.90
CA GLN A 112 -17.89 13.10 -22.53
C GLN A 112 -19.16 12.52 -21.92
N PRO A 113 -20.22 13.33 -21.76
CA PRO A 113 -21.46 12.90 -21.15
C PRO A 113 -22.13 11.77 -21.98
N PRO A 114 -22.57 10.67 -21.32
CA PRO A 114 -23.58 9.76 -21.86
C PRO A 114 -24.80 10.53 -22.39
N PRO A 115 -25.60 9.99 -23.33
CA PRO A 115 -25.81 8.57 -23.59
C PRO A 115 -25.02 7.99 -24.77
N ARG A 116 -24.09 8.74 -25.40
CA ARG A 116 -23.38 8.19 -26.56
C ARG A 116 -22.33 7.17 -26.10
N PRO A 117 -22.44 5.88 -26.48
CA PRO A 117 -21.34 4.97 -26.30
C PRO A 117 -20.13 5.53 -27.04
N LEU A 118 -18.98 5.57 -26.37
CA LEU A 118 -17.71 5.86 -27.04
C LEU A 118 -17.60 4.90 -28.24
N PRO A 119 -17.41 5.42 -29.48
CA PRO A 119 -17.31 4.57 -30.67
C PRO A 119 -16.24 3.48 -30.54
N ASP A 120 -15.19 3.76 -29.74
CA ASP A 120 -14.09 2.84 -29.46
C ASP A 120 -13.69 2.82 -27.97
N ALA A 121 -14.60 2.34 -27.11
CA ALA A 121 -14.31 2.17 -25.68
C ALA A 121 -13.19 1.17 -25.40
N GLU A 122 -13.08 0.11 -26.22
CA GLU A 122 -12.00 -0.86 -26.08
C GLU A 122 -10.65 -0.23 -26.44
N GLY A 123 -10.55 0.53 -27.53
CA GLY A 123 -9.34 1.25 -27.90
C GLY A 123 -8.93 2.31 -26.89
N LEU A 124 -9.88 3.04 -26.30
CA LEU A 124 -9.58 3.96 -25.20
C LEU A 124 -8.97 3.22 -23.99
N TYR A 125 -9.58 2.10 -23.57
CA TYR A 125 -9.03 1.28 -22.49
C TYR A 125 -7.63 0.76 -22.84
N ARG A 126 -7.45 0.22 -24.06
CA ARG A 126 -6.15 -0.29 -24.51
C ARG A 126 -5.08 0.81 -24.50
N PHE A 127 -5.43 2.00 -24.95
CA PHE A 127 -4.53 3.16 -24.93
C PHE A 127 -4.16 3.59 -23.51
N GLN A 128 -5.15 3.71 -22.60
CA GLN A 128 -4.91 4.06 -21.21
C GLN A 128 -4.08 3.01 -20.49
N LEU A 129 -4.37 1.73 -20.72
CA LEU A 129 -3.59 0.63 -20.15
C LEU A 129 -2.17 0.64 -20.71
N ALA A 130 -1.97 0.81 -22.02
CA ALA A 130 -0.64 0.92 -22.62
C ALA A 130 0.19 2.09 -22.03
N ARG A 131 -0.45 3.22 -21.70
CA ARG A 131 0.23 4.32 -20.99
C ARG A 131 0.66 3.94 -19.58
N VAL A 132 -0.21 3.27 -18.82
CA VAL A 132 0.13 2.75 -17.49
C VAL A 132 1.29 1.75 -17.61
N LEU A 133 1.20 0.78 -18.51
CA LEU A 133 2.26 -0.19 -18.77
C LEU A 133 3.58 0.48 -19.16
N GLY A 134 3.51 1.49 -20.04
CA GLY A 134 4.68 2.27 -20.47
C GLY A 134 5.36 3.00 -19.31
N ALA A 135 4.58 3.57 -18.37
CA ALA A 135 5.12 4.21 -17.18
C ALA A 135 5.85 3.23 -16.23
N PHE A 136 5.51 1.94 -16.30
CA PHE A 136 6.13 0.87 -15.50
C PHE A 136 7.06 -0.04 -16.30
N ARG A 137 7.40 0.29 -17.56
CA ARG A 137 8.30 -0.55 -18.38
C ARG A 137 9.74 -0.54 -17.90
N GLU A 138 10.20 0.60 -17.41
CA GLU A 138 11.56 0.77 -16.89
C GLU A 138 11.65 0.41 -15.40
N THR A 139 10.55 -0.05 -14.79
CA THR A 139 10.54 -0.42 -13.38
C THR A 139 10.83 -1.91 -13.18
N PRO A 140 11.36 -2.31 -12.01
CA PRO A 140 11.63 -3.70 -11.64
C PRO A 140 10.39 -4.63 -11.62
N VAL A 141 9.18 -4.12 -11.88
CA VAL A 141 7.94 -4.92 -11.95
C VAL A 141 7.92 -5.83 -13.17
N GLY A 142 8.49 -5.37 -14.30
CA GLY A 142 8.45 -6.08 -15.59
C GLY A 142 7.03 -6.18 -16.17
N VAL A 143 6.89 -6.08 -17.49
CA VAL A 143 5.60 -6.25 -18.17
C VAL A 143 5.58 -7.65 -18.79
N PRO A 144 4.65 -8.55 -18.42
CA PRO A 144 4.44 -9.79 -19.16
C PRO A 144 4.14 -9.50 -20.64
N ASP A 145 4.60 -10.36 -21.55
CA ASP A 145 4.27 -10.29 -22.97
C ASP A 145 2.78 -10.57 -23.27
N ALA A 146 2.04 -11.08 -22.27
CA ALA A 146 0.60 -11.26 -22.35
C ALA A 146 -0.08 -9.89 -22.48
N GLY A 147 -0.81 -9.72 -23.58
CA GLY A 147 -1.21 -8.44 -24.11
C GLY A 147 -2.13 -7.60 -23.22
N VAL A 148 -2.44 -6.42 -23.74
CA VAL A 148 -3.42 -5.47 -23.21
C VAL A 148 -4.81 -6.09 -23.29
N GLU A 149 -5.18 -6.90 -22.30
CA GLU A 149 -6.40 -7.69 -22.34
C GLU A 149 -7.58 -7.03 -21.61
N ILE A 150 -8.71 -7.01 -22.31
CA ILE A 150 -10.04 -6.78 -21.73
C ILE A 150 -10.60 -8.16 -21.43
N THR A 151 -10.85 -8.44 -20.16
CA THR A 151 -11.35 -9.76 -19.75
C THR A 151 -12.80 -9.97 -20.22
N PRO A 152 -13.26 -11.23 -20.38
CA PRO A 152 -14.67 -11.52 -20.68
C PRO A 152 -15.62 -10.91 -19.65
N ALA A 153 -15.29 -11.01 -18.35
CA ALA A 153 -16.11 -10.45 -17.27
C ALA A 153 -16.25 -8.93 -17.36
N MET A 154 -15.21 -8.21 -17.80
CA MET A 154 -15.29 -6.77 -18.05
C MET A 154 -16.30 -6.44 -19.15
N ARG A 155 -16.29 -7.18 -20.26
CA ARG A 155 -17.26 -7.00 -21.37
C ARG A 155 -18.67 -7.36 -20.92
N ASP A 156 -18.81 -8.46 -20.20
CA ASP A 156 -20.09 -8.95 -19.70
C ASP A 156 -20.72 -7.93 -18.76
N LEU A 157 -19.98 -7.42 -17.77
CA LEU A 157 -20.47 -6.40 -16.85
C LEU A 157 -20.79 -5.09 -17.58
N ARG A 158 -19.94 -4.67 -18.53
CA ARG A 158 -20.17 -3.46 -19.35
C ARG A 158 -21.44 -3.57 -20.18
N GLY A 159 -21.81 -4.76 -20.62
CA GLY A 159 -23.04 -5.05 -21.36
C GLY A 159 -24.32 -4.97 -20.52
N GLN A 160 -24.22 -5.01 -19.19
CA GLN A 160 -25.38 -5.05 -18.30
C GLN A 160 -26.10 -3.69 -18.18
N PRO A 161 -27.41 -3.72 -17.83
CA PRO A 161 -28.15 -2.52 -17.44
C PRO A 161 -27.50 -1.76 -16.28
N LEU A 162 -27.73 -0.45 -16.22
CA LEU A 162 -27.18 0.42 -15.17
C LEU A 162 -27.44 -0.10 -13.75
N ALA A 163 -28.66 -0.58 -13.48
CA ALA A 163 -29.02 -1.13 -12.17
C ALA A 163 -28.07 -2.25 -11.71
N VAL A 164 -27.76 -3.19 -12.62
CA VAL A 164 -26.88 -4.33 -12.37
C VAL A 164 -25.43 -3.87 -12.20
N ARG A 165 -24.95 -3.00 -13.09
CA ARG A 165 -23.59 -2.41 -12.97
C ARG A 165 -23.41 -1.69 -11.64
N ARG A 166 -24.41 -0.92 -11.22
CA ARG A 166 -24.42 -0.21 -9.94
C ARG A 166 -24.32 -1.16 -8.75
N GLU A 167 -25.15 -2.19 -8.72
CA GLU A 167 -25.16 -3.17 -7.63
C GLU A 167 -23.81 -3.90 -7.49
N VAL A 168 -23.26 -4.38 -8.61
CA VAL A 168 -21.95 -5.03 -8.64
C VAL A 168 -20.85 -4.07 -8.18
N TYR A 169 -20.82 -2.85 -8.70
CA TYR A 169 -19.82 -1.86 -8.31
C TYR A 169 -19.88 -1.50 -6.82
N LEU A 170 -21.08 -1.26 -6.29
CA LEU A 170 -21.27 -0.94 -4.87
C LEU A 170 -20.84 -2.11 -3.97
N ALA A 171 -21.13 -3.35 -4.36
CA ALA A 171 -20.82 -4.54 -3.58
C ALA A 171 -19.34 -4.95 -3.67
N GLU A 172 -18.82 -5.10 -4.88
CA GLU A 172 -17.52 -5.72 -5.14
C GLU A 172 -16.37 -4.71 -5.18
N ARG A 173 -16.65 -3.42 -5.42
CA ARG A 173 -15.61 -2.38 -5.45
C ARG A 173 -15.67 -1.47 -4.24
N ILE A 174 -16.77 -0.73 -4.10
CA ILE A 174 -16.87 0.35 -3.11
C ILE A 174 -16.90 -0.21 -1.68
N ARG A 175 -17.76 -1.19 -1.40
CA ARG A 175 -17.90 -1.75 -0.04
C ARG A 175 -16.64 -2.49 0.41
N LEU A 176 -16.07 -3.34 -0.46
CA LEU A 176 -14.82 -4.05 -0.13
C LEU A 176 -13.68 -3.06 0.14
N GLN A 177 -13.51 -2.03 -0.68
CA GLN A 177 -12.48 -1.00 -0.49
C GLN A 177 -12.71 -0.19 0.80
N HIS A 178 -13.96 0.22 1.07
CA HIS A 178 -14.33 0.93 2.29
C HIS A 178 -14.02 0.11 3.55
N ASP A 179 -14.45 -1.15 3.58
CA ASP A 179 -14.25 -2.02 4.74
C ASP A 179 -12.77 -2.31 4.96
N TRP A 180 -12.01 -2.46 3.87
CA TRP A 180 -10.56 -2.58 3.91
C TRP A 180 -9.91 -1.32 4.52
N TYR A 181 -10.25 -0.12 4.04
CA TYR A 181 -9.73 1.14 4.60
C TYR A 181 -10.06 1.28 6.08
N ARG A 182 -11.32 1.02 6.47
CA ARG A 182 -11.75 1.10 7.87
C ARG A 182 -11.04 0.10 8.77
N ALA A 183 -10.84 -1.13 8.30
CA ALA A 183 -10.06 -2.13 9.03
C ALA A 183 -8.59 -1.72 9.16
N LYS A 184 -8.00 -1.22 8.07
CA LYS A 184 -6.60 -0.82 8.02
C LYS A 184 -6.31 0.40 8.89
N ALA A 185 -7.18 1.41 8.88
CA ALA A 185 -7.11 2.58 9.73
C ALA A 185 -7.08 2.18 11.22
N ARG A 186 -8.00 1.31 11.66
CA ARG A 186 -8.06 0.81 13.05
C ARG A 186 -6.81 0.04 13.45
N TYR A 187 -6.32 -0.83 12.56
CA TYR A 187 -5.08 -1.57 12.80
C TYR A 187 -3.89 -0.61 12.97
N CYS A 188 -3.72 0.35 12.05
CA CYS A 188 -2.64 1.32 12.09
C CYS A 188 -2.73 2.24 13.31
N ALA A 189 -3.94 2.69 13.70
CA ALA A 189 -4.14 3.50 14.89
C ALA A 189 -3.71 2.75 16.16
N ARG A 190 -4.13 1.49 16.30
CA ARG A 190 -3.76 0.65 17.45
C ARG A 190 -2.26 0.37 17.48
N ALA A 191 -1.67 -0.02 16.35
CA ALA A 191 -0.23 -0.28 16.27
C ALA A 191 0.59 0.98 16.55
N GLY A 192 0.16 2.14 16.03
CA GLY A 192 0.79 3.43 16.28
C GLY A 192 0.69 3.86 17.76
N HIS A 193 -0.44 3.60 18.41
CA HIS A 193 -0.60 3.84 19.84
C HIS A 193 0.39 3.00 20.66
N TRP A 194 0.45 1.68 20.43
CA TRP A 194 1.38 0.80 21.14
C TRP A 194 2.84 1.13 20.86
N ALA A 195 3.20 1.48 19.62
CA ALA A 195 4.54 1.94 19.30
C ALA A 195 4.91 3.23 20.07
N GLY A 196 3.96 4.16 20.20
CA GLY A 196 4.15 5.37 21.01
C GLY A 196 4.32 5.08 22.51
N VAL A 197 3.50 4.17 23.05
CA VAL A 197 3.60 3.72 24.45
C VAL A 197 4.96 3.07 24.71
N LEU A 198 5.37 2.12 23.87
CA LEU A 198 6.69 1.46 23.98
C LEU A 198 7.85 2.45 23.82
N GLY A 199 7.69 3.47 22.97
CA GLY A 199 8.67 4.54 22.79
C GLY A 199 8.91 5.39 24.04
N VAL A 200 8.00 5.39 25.01
CA VAL A 200 8.18 6.06 26.31
C VAL A 200 8.58 5.07 27.40
N LEU A 201 7.92 3.91 27.44
CA LEU A 201 8.16 2.91 28.48
C LEU A 201 9.57 2.31 28.42
N LEU A 202 10.09 2.02 27.22
CA LEU A 202 11.41 1.41 27.09
C LEU A 202 12.54 2.35 27.54
N PRO A 203 12.60 3.63 27.11
CA PRO A 203 13.59 4.58 27.65
C PRO A 203 13.46 4.78 29.17
N ALA A 204 12.24 4.87 29.71
CA ALA A 204 12.02 5.00 31.14
C ALA A 204 12.56 3.78 31.91
N LEU A 205 12.32 2.57 31.39
CA LEU A 205 12.89 1.33 31.93
C LEU A 205 14.42 1.35 31.86
N GLY A 206 14.99 1.78 30.73
CA GLY A 206 16.43 1.91 30.55
C GLY A 206 17.05 2.82 31.62
N LEU A 207 16.43 3.97 31.90
CA LEU A 207 16.86 4.90 32.95
C LEU A 207 16.84 4.26 34.34
N VAL A 208 15.76 3.55 34.70
CA VAL A 208 15.66 2.85 35.99
C VAL A 208 16.78 1.81 36.13
N LEU A 209 17.02 1.02 35.07
CA LEU A 209 18.07 0.00 35.08
C LEU A 209 19.47 0.62 35.16
N ALA A 210 19.70 1.76 34.51
CA ALA A 210 20.96 2.49 34.60
C ALA A 210 21.23 2.97 36.04
N VAL A 211 20.21 3.50 36.73
CA VAL A 211 20.31 3.92 38.13
C VAL A 211 20.59 2.73 39.05
N LEU A 212 19.86 1.62 38.88
CA LEU A 212 20.09 0.40 39.68
C LEU A 212 21.51 -0.16 39.49
N ARG A 213 22.03 -0.14 38.25
CA ARG A 213 23.42 -0.49 37.95
C ARG A 213 24.40 0.45 38.65
N ALA A 214 24.17 1.75 38.59
CA ALA A 214 25.01 2.75 39.27
C ALA A 214 25.03 2.58 40.80
N LEU A 215 23.95 2.04 41.38
CA LEU A 215 23.86 1.67 42.79
C LEU A 215 24.50 0.30 43.11
N GLY A 216 25.08 -0.39 42.13
CA GLY A 216 25.78 -1.65 42.31
C GLY A 216 24.88 -2.89 42.36
N ALA A 217 23.61 -2.80 41.92
CA ALA A 217 22.69 -3.94 41.98
C ALA A 217 23.05 -5.09 41.01
N PHE A 218 23.71 -4.79 39.89
CA PHE A 218 24.20 -5.75 38.89
C PHE A 218 25.28 -5.10 38.00
N GLY A 219 26.10 -5.91 37.31
CA GLY A 219 27.21 -5.42 36.46
C GLY A 219 26.85 -5.15 34.99
N TYR A 220 25.88 -5.89 34.45
CA TYR A 220 25.47 -5.84 33.03
C TYR A 220 24.95 -4.46 32.60
N ASP A 221 25.37 -3.96 31.43
CA ASP A 221 24.90 -2.68 30.91
C ASP A 221 23.53 -2.77 30.23
N ALA A 222 22.47 -2.97 31.01
CA ALA A 222 21.12 -3.12 30.49
C ALA A 222 20.59 -1.89 29.74
N LEU A 223 21.17 -0.70 29.98
CA LEU A 223 20.77 0.55 29.32
C LEU A 223 21.00 0.48 27.81
N GLY A 224 22.17 0.00 27.37
CA GLY A 224 22.50 -0.09 25.94
C GLY A 224 21.54 -1.02 25.19
N THR A 225 21.23 -2.17 25.79
CA THR A 225 20.32 -3.15 25.20
C THR A 225 18.88 -2.64 25.12
N VAL A 226 18.36 -2.07 26.20
CA VAL A 226 16.99 -1.52 26.22
C VAL A 226 16.86 -0.33 25.28
N SER A 227 17.90 0.51 25.17
CA SER A 227 17.94 1.62 24.21
C SER A 227 17.92 1.12 22.76
N ALA A 228 18.65 0.05 22.44
CA ALA A 228 18.61 -0.57 21.12
C ALA A 228 17.22 -1.14 20.79
N VAL A 229 16.54 -1.79 21.75
CA VAL A 229 15.15 -2.25 21.56
C VAL A 229 14.21 -1.06 21.32
N ALA A 230 14.35 0.02 22.09
CA ALA A 230 13.54 1.23 21.91
C ALA A 230 13.74 1.85 20.53
N ALA A 231 15.00 1.98 20.09
CA ALA A 231 15.36 2.47 18.76
C ALA A 231 14.81 1.56 17.66
N SER A 232 14.88 0.24 17.81
CA SER A 232 14.32 -0.71 16.84
C SER A 232 12.80 -0.65 16.77
N VAL A 233 12.09 -0.47 17.90
CA VAL A 233 10.64 -0.24 17.90
C VAL A 233 10.30 1.06 17.15
N ALA A 234 11.05 2.13 17.39
CA ALA A 234 10.86 3.40 16.71
C ALA A 234 11.14 3.31 15.20
N ALA A 235 12.25 2.66 14.81
CA ALA A 235 12.60 2.41 13.42
C ALA A 235 11.56 1.55 12.71
N TRP A 236 11.05 0.50 13.36
CA TRP A 236 9.96 -0.31 12.83
C TRP A 236 8.67 0.49 12.65
N ALA A 237 8.31 1.33 13.62
CA ALA A 237 7.15 2.19 13.53
C ALA A 237 7.27 3.24 12.41
N GLN A 238 8.48 3.78 12.18
CA GLN A 238 8.79 4.66 11.06
C GLN A 238 8.69 3.92 9.72
N LEU A 239 9.25 2.72 9.61
CA LEU A 239 9.14 1.89 8.41
C LEU A 239 7.68 1.56 8.07
N ARG A 240 6.87 1.25 9.08
CA ARG A 240 5.46 0.87 8.93
C ARG A 240 4.51 2.05 8.88
N GLN A 241 4.96 3.26 9.17
CA GLN A 241 4.22 4.51 9.03
C GLN A 241 2.80 4.50 9.63
N TYR A 242 2.65 3.91 10.83
CA TYR A 242 1.34 3.65 11.42
C TYR A 242 0.46 4.90 11.59
N ARG A 243 1.03 6.01 12.08
CA ARG A 243 0.28 7.27 12.31
C ARG A 243 -0.26 7.89 11.01
N PRO A 244 0.58 8.20 10.00
CA PRO A 244 0.08 8.79 8.76
C PRO A 244 -0.85 7.83 7.99
N LEU A 245 -0.61 6.50 8.01
CA LEU A 245 -1.53 5.52 7.41
C LEU A 245 -2.89 5.51 8.09
N ALA A 246 -2.93 5.59 9.43
CA ALA A 246 -4.19 5.58 10.16
C ALA A 246 -5.08 6.76 9.74
N ALA A 247 -4.51 7.96 9.68
CA ALA A 247 -5.22 9.16 9.27
C ALA A 247 -5.67 9.10 7.80
N ALA A 248 -4.77 8.72 6.88
CA ALA A 248 -5.08 8.64 5.46
C ALA A 248 -6.20 7.64 5.16
N TYR A 249 -6.15 6.44 5.75
CA TYR A 249 -7.20 5.43 5.55
C TYR A 249 -8.52 5.78 6.24
N ALA A 250 -8.49 6.48 7.37
CA ALA A 250 -9.72 6.94 8.02
C ALA A 250 -10.45 7.97 7.14
N LEU A 251 -9.72 8.95 6.61
CA LEU A 251 -10.27 9.95 5.70
C LEU A 251 -10.80 9.30 4.42
N ALA A 252 -10.01 8.43 3.79
CA ALA A 252 -10.43 7.73 2.57
C ALA A 252 -11.69 6.86 2.78
N ALA A 253 -11.83 6.23 3.95
CA ALA A 253 -13.06 5.50 4.28
C ALA A 253 -14.27 6.44 4.40
N GLU A 254 -14.12 7.60 5.02
CA GLU A 254 -15.21 8.58 5.17
C GLU A 254 -15.65 9.16 3.81
N GLU A 255 -14.69 9.59 2.99
CA GLU A 255 -14.94 10.08 1.62
C GLU A 255 -15.64 9.00 0.77
N LEU A 256 -15.14 7.76 0.82
CA LEU A 256 -15.73 6.67 0.06
C LEU A 256 -17.14 6.31 0.55
N ALA A 257 -17.42 6.40 1.85
CA ALA A 257 -18.76 6.21 2.40
C ALA A 257 -19.74 7.28 1.91
N GLN A 258 -19.29 8.53 1.73
CA GLN A 258 -20.11 9.59 1.15
C GLN A 258 -20.44 9.32 -0.31
N VAL A 259 -19.43 8.97 -1.11
CA VAL A 259 -19.61 8.61 -2.53
C VAL A 259 -20.52 7.38 -2.68
N GLN A 260 -20.38 6.39 -1.79
CA GLN A 260 -21.25 5.22 -1.75
C GLN A 260 -22.73 5.61 -1.58
N ARG A 261 -23.03 6.55 -0.67
CA ARG A 261 -24.40 7.03 -0.45
C ARG A 261 -24.97 7.71 -1.69
N GLN A 262 -24.18 8.57 -2.34
CA GLN A 262 -24.58 9.26 -3.57
C GLN A 262 -24.86 8.27 -4.71
N LEU A 263 -23.98 7.29 -4.92
CA LEU A 263 -24.15 6.25 -5.93
C LEU A 263 -25.38 5.36 -5.65
N ALA A 264 -25.65 5.04 -4.37
CA ALA A 264 -26.78 4.20 -3.97
C ALA A 264 -28.13 4.92 -4.11
N GLN A 265 -28.18 6.23 -3.91
CA GLN A 265 -29.38 7.06 -4.01
C GLN A 265 -29.68 7.57 -5.43
N LEU A 266 -28.84 7.20 -6.41
CA LEU A 266 -29.04 7.59 -7.80
C LEU A 266 -30.41 7.13 -8.32
N ASP A 267 -31.19 8.08 -8.83
CA ASP A 267 -32.44 7.82 -9.53
C ASP A 267 -32.15 7.19 -10.90
N LEU A 268 -32.48 5.91 -11.02
CA LEU A 268 -32.27 5.11 -12.23
C LEU A 268 -33.30 5.38 -13.34
N GLU A 269 -34.43 6.02 -13.01
CA GLU A 269 -35.49 6.31 -13.97
C GLU A 269 -35.28 7.65 -14.67
N SER A 270 -34.39 8.50 -14.13
CA SER A 270 -34.03 9.78 -14.73
C SER A 270 -33.35 9.58 -16.10
N MET A 271 -33.65 10.48 -17.05
CA MET A 271 -33.01 10.44 -18.38
C MET A 271 -31.49 10.66 -18.33
N GLU A 272 -30.99 11.26 -17.24
CA GLU A 272 -29.58 11.58 -17.01
C GLU A 272 -28.86 10.53 -16.14
N ALA A 273 -29.53 9.44 -15.76
CA ALA A 273 -29.01 8.45 -14.79
C ALA A 273 -27.63 7.88 -15.18
N GLU A 274 -27.45 7.50 -16.44
CA GLU A 274 -26.17 6.97 -16.96
C GLU A 274 -25.06 8.01 -16.91
N GLU A 275 -25.38 9.28 -17.14
CA GLU A 275 -24.42 10.38 -17.14
C GLU A 275 -23.97 10.73 -15.71
N VAL A 276 -24.93 10.86 -14.80
CA VAL A 276 -24.64 11.08 -13.38
C VAL A 276 -23.86 9.89 -12.81
N TRP A 277 -24.25 8.65 -13.17
CA TRP A 277 -23.53 7.45 -12.80
C TRP A 277 -22.06 7.48 -13.25
N ALA A 278 -21.81 7.72 -14.54
CA ALA A 278 -20.47 7.67 -15.10
C ALA A 278 -19.54 8.71 -14.46
N ARG A 279 -20.06 9.90 -14.13
CA ARG A 279 -19.33 10.92 -13.38
C ARG A 279 -19.01 10.46 -11.96
N LEU A 280 -20.02 10.09 -11.18
CA LEU A 280 -19.83 9.72 -9.78
C LEU A 280 -18.91 8.49 -9.62
N ALA A 281 -19.06 7.48 -10.49
CA ALA A 281 -18.20 6.30 -10.48
C ALA A 281 -16.76 6.64 -10.90
N ARG A 282 -16.56 7.61 -11.81
CA ARG A 282 -15.21 8.09 -12.14
C ARG A 282 -14.59 8.83 -10.96
N ASP A 283 -15.33 9.74 -10.35
CA ASP A 283 -14.85 10.52 -9.20
C ASP A 283 -14.52 9.61 -8.02
N ALA A 284 -15.29 8.55 -7.82
CA ALA A 284 -15.01 7.49 -6.86
C ALA A 284 -13.64 6.83 -7.12
N GLU A 285 -13.41 6.36 -8.35
CA GLU A 285 -12.15 5.73 -8.73
C GLU A 285 -10.97 6.70 -8.70
N ASP A 286 -11.16 7.97 -9.07
CA ASP A 286 -10.13 9.00 -8.96
C ASP A 286 -9.80 9.32 -7.50
N ALA A 287 -10.79 9.32 -6.60
CA ALA A 287 -10.55 9.45 -5.17
C ALA A 287 -9.74 8.27 -4.61
N ILE A 288 -10.09 7.03 -4.99
CA ILE A 288 -9.34 5.83 -4.63
C ILE A 288 -7.90 5.91 -5.15
N SER A 289 -7.70 6.36 -6.39
CA SER A 289 -6.37 6.50 -7.00
C SER A 289 -5.53 7.62 -6.36
N ARG A 290 -6.14 8.77 -6.01
CA ARG A 290 -5.44 9.89 -5.33
C ARG A 290 -4.85 9.50 -3.99
N GLU A 291 -5.50 8.61 -3.24
CA GLU A 291 -4.94 8.06 -2.00
C GLU A 291 -3.61 7.36 -2.27
N HIS A 292 -3.54 6.55 -3.33
CA HIS A 292 -2.34 5.81 -3.71
C HIS A 292 -1.19 6.72 -4.20
N THR A 293 -1.49 7.80 -4.93
CA THR A 293 -0.45 8.75 -5.41
C THR A 293 0.00 9.74 -4.34
N THR A 294 -0.89 10.20 -3.45
CA THR A 294 -0.52 11.03 -2.28
C THR A 294 0.46 10.29 -1.37
N TRP A 295 0.32 8.97 -1.28
CA TRP A 295 1.26 8.09 -0.60
C TRP A 295 2.67 8.09 -1.21
N GLN A 296 2.78 8.14 -2.53
CA GLN A 296 4.06 8.19 -3.25
C GLN A 296 4.70 9.58 -3.12
N ALA A 297 3.94 10.64 -3.36
CA ALA A 297 4.44 12.02 -3.34
C ALA A 297 4.96 12.47 -1.97
N ARG A 298 4.28 12.09 -0.88
CA ARG A 298 4.77 12.37 0.50
C ARG A 298 6.10 11.72 0.82
N ARG A 299 6.53 10.74 0.02
CA ARG A 299 7.74 9.95 0.25
C ARG A 299 8.88 10.34 -0.67
N GLU A 300 8.60 10.69 -1.93
CA GLU A 300 9.59 11.31 -2.82
C GLU A 300 10.22 12.54 -2.18
N VAL A 301 9.38 13.44 -1.63
CA VAL A 301 9.83 14.62 -0.87
C VAL A 301 10.75 14.23 0.28
N ARG A 302 10.47 13.15 1.01
CA ARG A 302 11.32 12.71 2.13
C ARG A 302 12.66 12.12 1.65
N THR A 303 12.68 11.42 0.52
CA THR A 303 13.92 10.89 -0.08
C THR A 303 14.77 11.93 -0.79
N THR A 304 14.17 13.01 -1.33
CA THR A 304 14.93 14.14 -1.88
C THR A 304 15.48 15.04 -0.80
N THR A 305 14.73 15.31 0.28
CA THR A 305 15.26 16.07 1.43
C THR A 305 16.43 15.34 2.13
N ASP A 306 16.40 14.00 2.21
CA ASP A 306 17.53 13.21 2.73
C ASP A 306 18.75 13.18 1.77
N ARG A 307 18.55 13.39 0.46
CA ARG A 307 19.65 13.50 -0.53
C ARG A 307 20.25 14.90 -0.57
N GLU A 308 19.43 15.95 -0.48
CA GLU A 308 19.89 17.34 -0.48
C GLU A 308 20.74 17.65 0.75
N HIS A 309 20.40 17.08 1.92
CA HIS A 309 21.24 17.18 3.13
C HIS A 309 22.51 16.31 3.12
N ALA A 310 22.63 15.33 2.22
CA ALA A 310 23.85 14.54 2.05
C ALA A 310 24.84 15.17 1.05
N THR A 311 24.42 16.18 0.30
CA THR A 311 25.23 16.89 -0.70
C THR A 311 25.62 18.32 -0.31
N ASP A 312 25.35 18.75 0.92
CA ASP A 312 25.76 20.06 1.41
C ASP A 312 26.89 19.95 2.45
N PRO A 313 28.18 19.91 2.03
CA PRO A 313 29.30 20.11 2.92
C PRO A 313 29.61 21.61 3.01
N GLU A 314 28.69 22.41 3.56
CA GLU A 314 29.01 23.75 4.05
C GLU A 314 28.58 23.89 5.51
N HIS A 315 29.39 23.30 6.40
CA HIS A 315 30.02 23.95 7.56
C HIS A 315 30.96 22.98 8.30
#